data_AF-A0A812VN55-F1
#
_entry.id   AF-A0A812VN55-F1
#
_cell.length_a   1.000
_cell.length_b   1.000
_cell.length_c   1.000
_cell.angle_alpha   90.00
_cell.angle_beta   90.00
_cell.angle_gamma   90.00
#
_symmetry.space_group_name_H-M   'P 1'
#
loop_
_entity.id
_entity.type
_entity.pdbx_description
1 polymer ?
#
loop_
_entity_poly.entity_id
_entity_poly.type
_entity_poly.pdbx_seq_one_letter_code
_entity_poly.pdbx_strand_id
1 'polypeptide(L)'
;MPCFDMDVTLAVLVGLCTSACFVLRVDIADLYLPPHKRCSEDSYLQDPLKDVCMQFMMDVTRGIYVVKGVRYDFEETLARSGLDVETQSLEVESLKEVFASNVAADVQRQLVESDAGQMAQQGANQLVQAVTALMSQSGLANIERACGEHVIVSGGDQELTFELKPGPPRCWDLILSCKKFNFASFMLSSRSSRSDEAEVLACSRSSQILRFALVRFAATNHLQPLSVEVLLWDLHLIAWAHITSGFFVFFLCHCFLFRPSHALALASSSAFEQFDRLWR
;
A
#
# COMPACT_ATOMS: atom_id res chain seq x y z
N MET A 1 2.44 37.17 15.71
CA MET A 1 2.64 35.86 15.06
C MET A 1 2.68 34.82 16.17
N PRO A 2 1.69 33.92 16.28
CA PRO A 2 1.78 32.83 17.24
C PRO A 2 2.69 31.75 16.66
N CYS A 3 3.76 31.39 17.38
CA CYS A 3 4.48 30.15 17.16
C CYS A 3 3.54 29.02 17.55
N PHE A 4 3.20 28.15 16.60
CA PHE A 4 2.50 26.90 16.90
C PHE A 4 3.51 25.93 17.52
N ASP A 5 3.25 25.50 18.76
CA ASP A 5 4.07 24.54 19.50
C ASP A 5 4.06 23.17 18.82
N MET A 6 5.25 22.61 18.65
CA MET A 6 5.56 21.42 17.85
C MET A 6 5.52 20.12 18.68
N ASP A 7 4.73 20.07 19.77
CA ASP A 7 4.62 18.90 20.67
C ASP A 7 3.40 18.00 20.38
N VAL A 8 2.49 18.41 19.48
CA VAL A 8 1.30 17.64 19.10
C VAL A 8 1.64 16.48 18.13
N THR A 9 2.79 16.55 17.46
CA THR A 9 3.19 15.64 16.40
C THR A 9 3.36 14.20 16.90
N LEU A 10 3.96 13.97 18.08
CA LEU A 10 4.27 12.61 18.53
C LEU A 10 3.03 11.80 18.98
N ALA A 11 2.01 12.46 19.56
CA ALA A 11 0.81 11.80 20.08
C ALA A 11 -0.17 11.38 18.97
N VAL A 12 -0.31 12.19 17.91
CA VAL A 12 -1.14 11.86 16.74
C VAL A 12 -0.54 10.66 15.99
N LEU A 13 0.79 10.64 15.87
CA LEU A 13 1.53 9.64 15.10
C LEU A 13 1.52 8.23 15.71
N VAL A 14 1.60 8.08 17.05
CA VAL A 14 1.46 6.78 17.71
C VAL A 14 0.05 6.20 17.49
N GLY A 15 -0.97 7.04 17.43
CA GLY A 15 -2.34 6.63 17.13
C GLY A 15 -2.48 6.00 15.75
N LEU A 16 -1.91 6.62 14.71
CA LEU A 16 -2.07 6.17 13.31
C LEU A 16 -1.50 4.77 13.05
N CYS A 17 -0.28 4.49 13.53
CA CYS A 17 0.31 3.15 13.37
C CYS A 17 -0.51 2.07 14.11
N THR A 18 -1.08 2.40 15.28
CA THR A 18 -1.90 1.43 16.03
C THR A 18 -3.21 1.09 15.33
N SER A 19 -3.88 2.05 14.70
CA SER A 19 -5.11 1.81 13.94
C SER A 19 -4.85 0.99 12.68
N ALA A 20 -3.78 1.27 11.93
CA ALA A 20 -3.39 0.47 10.76
C ALA A 20 -3.04 -0.97 11.13
N CYS A 21 -2.30 -1.16 12.23
CA CYS A 21 -2.03 -2.51 12.73
C CYS A 21 -3.30 -3.24 13.16
N PHE A 22 -4.28 -2.53 13.74
CA PHE A 22 -5.54 -3.15 14.15
C PHE A 22 -6.32 -3.69 12.95
N VAL A 23 -6.50 -2.89 11.89
CA VAL A 23 -7.24 -3.33 10.68
C VAL A 23 -6.57 -4.55 10.06
N LEU A 24 -5.25 -4.50 9.84
CA LEU A 24 -4.52 -5.63 9.26
C LEU A 24 -4.55 -6.89 10.15
N ARG A 25 -4.57 -6.73 11.47
CA ARG A 25 -4.70 -7.86 12.39
C ARG A 25 -6.08 -8.50 12.33
N VAL A 26 -7.14 -7.71 12.12
CA VAL A 26 -8.49 -8.26 11.90
C VAL A 26 -8.52 -9.05 10.59
N ASP A 27 -7.99 -8.47 9.51
CA ASP A 27 -7.93 -9.15 8.20
C ASP A 27 -7.15 -10.47 8.28
N ILE A 28 -6.00 -10.48 8.98
CA ILE A 28 -5.21 -11.70 9.18
C ILE A 28 -5.92 -12.70 10.11
N ALA A 29 -6.55 -12.24 11.19
CA ALA A 29 -7.31 -13.11 12.07
C ALA A 29 -8.44 -13.83 11.31
N ASP A 30 -9.05 -13.14 10.35
CA ASP A 30 -10.11 -13.66 9.50
C ASP A 30 -9.66 -14.84 8.62
N LEU A 31 -8.40 -14.83 8.15
CA LEU A 31 -7.84 -15.93 7.35
C LEU A 31 -7.81 -17.27 8.07
N TYR A 32 -7.77 -17.26 9.42
CA TYR A 32 -7.82 -18.47 10.24
C TYR A 32 -9.23 -19.02 10.42
N LEU A 33 -10.26 -18.26 10.06
CA LEU A 33 -11.63 -18.70 10.14
C LEU A 33 -12.01 -19.51 8.88
N PRO A 34 -12.85 -20.55 9.02
CA PRO A 34 -13.49 -21.19 7.88
C PRO A 34 -14.25 -20.16 7.04
N PRO A 35 -14.36 -20.33 5.70
CA PRO A 35 -14.96 -19.34 4.81
C PRO A 35 -16.34 -18.82 5.27
N HIS A 36 -17.21 -19.69 5.77
CA HIS A 36 -18.55 -19.33 6.25
C HIS A 36 -18.60 -18.55 7.58
N LYS A 37 -17.45 -18.35 8.23
CA LYS A 37 -17.31 -17.57 9.48
C LYS A 37 -16.47 -16.31 9.30
N ARG A 38 -15.95 -16.09 8.08
CA ARG A 38 -15.14 -14.92 7.77
C ARG A 38 -16.00 -13.66 7.79
N CYS A 39 -15.42 -12.58 8.29
CA CYS A 39 -15.96 -11.23 8.22
C CYS A 39 -15.68 -10.59 6.86
N SER A 40 -14.59 -10.99 6.19
CA SER A 40 -14.29 -10.59 4.82
C SER A 40 -15.05 -11.47 3.82
N GLU A 41 -15.49 -10.86 2.73
CA GLU A 41 -16.04 -11.56 1.55
C GLU A 41 -14.94 -11.91 0.53
N ASP A 42 -13.68 -11.85 0.96
CA ASP A 42 -12.53 -12.08 0.11
C ASP A 42 -12.57 -13.51 -0.43
N SER A 43 -12.60 -13.58 -1.75
CA SER A 43 -12.54 -14.84 -2.49
C SER A 43 -11.11 -15.12 -2.93
N TYR A 44 -10.75 -16.40 -2.89
CA TYR A 44 -9.44 -16.89 -3.30
C TYR A 44 -9.63 -17.80 -4.51
N LEU A 45 -8.63 -17.83 -5.39
CA LEU A 45 -8.68 -18.66 -6.59
C LEU A 45 -8.72 -20.16 -6.25
N GLN A 46 -8.92 -20.98 -7.27
CA GLN A 46 -8.67 -22.42 -7.19
C GLN A 46 -7.27 -22.74 -7.75
N ASP A 47 -6.85 -24.01 -7.71
CA ASP A 47 -5.56 -24.42 -8.26
C ASP A 47 -5.42 -23.92 -9.73
N PRO A 48 -4.24 -23.42 -10.15
CA PRO A 48 -2.94 -23.46 -9.45
C PRO A 48 -2.68 -22.31 -8.46
N LEU A 49 -3.45 -21.23 -8.49
CA LEU A 49 -3.22 -20.01 -7.71
C LEU A 49 -4.09 -19.93 -6.44
N LYS A 50 -4.41 -21.07 -5.81
CA LYS A 50 -5.50 -21.17 -4.82
C LYS A 50 -5.44 -20.27 -3.58
N ASP A 51 -4.28 -19.70 -3.30
CA ASP A 51 -4.03 -18.82 -2.15
C ASP A 51 -3.95 -17.35 -2.56
N VAL A 52 -4.13 -17.03 -3.84
CA VAL A 52 -4.10 -15.65 -4.35
C VAL A 52 -5.49 -15.03 -4.22
N CYS A 53 -5.54 -13.85 -3.60
CA CYS A 53 -6.75 -13.05 -3.48
C CYS A 53 -7.31 -12.68 -4.87
N MET A 54 -8.61 -12.87 -5.09
CA MET A 54 -9.25 -12.53 -6.36
C MET A 54 -9.20 -11.02 -6.65
N GLN A 55 -9.33 -10.18 -5.61
CA GLN A 55 -9.26 -8.72 -5.77
C GLN A 55 -7.90 -8.28 -6.31
N PHE A 56 -6.81 -8.92 -5.86
CA PHE A 56 -5.49 -8.71 -6.42
C PHE A 56 -5.45 -8.99 -7.93
N MET A 57 -6.03 -10.10 -8.39
CA MET A 57 -6.06 -10.44 -9.82
C MET A 57 -6.83 -9.42 -10.66
N MET A 58 -7.90 -8.85 -10.12
CA MET A 58 -8.68 -7.82 -10.81
C MET A 58 -7.94 -6.47 -10.87
N ASP A 59 -7.11 -6.18 -9.88
CA ASP A 59 -6.43 -4.90 -9.73
C ASP A 59 -5.00 -4.87 -10.29
N VAL A 60 -4.39 -6.03 -10.55
CA VAL A 60 -2.96 -6.15 -10.89
C VAL A 60 -2.55 -5.37 -12.13
N THR A 61 -3.45 -5.09 -13.06
CA THR A 61 -3.15 -4.29 -14.26
C THR A 61 -3.13 -2.79 -14.01
N ARG A 62 -3.51 -2.34 -12.79
CA ARG A 62 -3.65 -0.94 -12.39
C ARG A 62 -2.49 -0.43 -11.54
N GLY A 63 -1.49 -1.27 -11.30
CA GLY A 63 -0.36 -0.94 -10.45
C GLY A 63 0.96 -1.45 -11.02
N ILE A 64 2.04 -0.95 -10.42
CA ILE A 64 3.40 -1.39 -10.65
C ILE A 64 3.76 -2.36 -9.53
N TYR A 65 4.32 -3.52 -9.88
CA TYR A 65 4.67 -4.55 -8.93
C TYR A 65 6.17 -4.84 -9.01
N VAL A 66 6.87 -4.78 -7.88
CA VAL A 66 8.30 -5.13 -7.79
C VAL A 66 8.43 -6.33 -6.85
N VAL A 67 8.56 -7.52 -7.41
CA VAL A 67 8.64 -8.77 -6.65
C VAL A 67 10.10 -9.22 -6.61
N LYS A 68 10.75 -9.11 -5.46
CA LYS A 68 12.18 -9.44 -5.27
C LYS A 68 13.08 -8.77 -6.32
N GLY A 69 12.77 -7.52 -6.65
CA GLY A 69 13.51 -6.72 -7.64
C GLY A 69 13.07 -6.91 -9.09
N VAL A 70 12.17 -7.85 -9.39
CA VAL A 70 11.58 -7.99 -10.74
C VAL A 70 10.40 -7.04 -10.86
N ARG A 71 10.48 -6.07 -11.79
CA ARG A 71 9.43 -5.10 -12.05
C ARG A 71 8.42 -5.63 -13.08
N TYR A 72 7.15 -5.51 -12.75
CA TYR A 72 6.00 -5.77 -13.61
C TYR A 72 5.18 -4.48 -13.74
N ASP A 73 4.92 -4.10 -14.99
CA ASP A 73 4.19 -2.91 -15.36
C ASP A 73 3.33 -3.25 -16.58
N PHE A 74 2.01 -3.20 -16.41
CA PHE A 74 1.09 -3.61 -17.49
C PHE A 74 1.10 -2.60 -18.63
N GLU A 75 1.23 -1.31 -18.34
CA GLU A 75 1.28 -0.26 -19.36
C GLU A 75 2.53 -0.43 -20.24
N GLU A 76 3.69 -0.70 -19.64
CA GLU A 76 4.91 -1.04 -20.38
C GLU A 76 4.76 -2.34 -21.19
N THR A 77 4.05 -3.33 -20.65
CA THR A 77 3.80 -4.60 -21.33
C THR A 77 2.88 -4.44 -22.53
N LEU A 78 1.84 -3.62 -22.40
CA LEU A 78 0.91 -3.27 -23.47
C LEU A 78 1.61 -2.44 -24.56
N ALA A 79 2.41 -1.45 -24.19
CA ALA A 79 3.18 -0.65 -25.14
C ALA A 79 4.14 -1.52 -25.98
N ARG A 80 4.79 -2.52 -25.36
CA ARG A 80 5.71 -3.44 -26.06
C ARG A 80 5.01 -4.46 -26.94
N SER A 81 3.78 -4.84 -26.63
CA SER A 81 3.02 -5.76 -27.48
C SER A 81 2.57 -5.11 -28.79
N GLY A 82 2.49 -3.77 -28.81
CA GLY A 82 2.00 -3.01 -29.95
C GLY A 82 0.50 -3.20 -30.19
N LEU A 83 -0.22 -3.76 -29.22
CA LEU A 83 -1.67 -3.93 -29.30
C LEU A 83 -2.37 -2.58 -29.11
N ASP A 84 -3.37 -2.33 -29.93
CA ASP A 84 -4.25 -1.18 -29.79
C ASP A 84 -5.49 -1.55 -28.97
N VAL A 85 -5.78 -0.76 -27.94
CA VAL A 85 -6.84 -1.07 -26.96
C VAL A 85 -8.23 -1.02 -27.58
N GLU A 86 -8.46 -0.12 -28.55
CA GLU A 86 -9.78 0.08 -29.15
C GLU A 86 -10.11 -1.01 -30.18
N THR A 87 -9.10 -1.46 -30.94
CA THR A 87 -9.29 -2.38 -32.05
C THR A 87 -9.01 -3.85 -31.71
N GLN A 88 -8.26 -4.13 -30.65
CA GLN A 88 -7.80 -5.50 -30.28
C GLN A 88 -8.19 -5.87 -28.85
N SER A 89 -9.44 -5.62 -28.48
CA SER A 89 -9.90 -5.77 -27.10
C SER A 89 -9.75 -7.19 -26.55
N LEU A 90 -9.95 -8.23 -27.38
CA LEU A 90 -9.85 -9.63 -26.95
C LEU A 90 -8.40 -10.03 -26.65
N GLU A 91 -7.46 -9.58 -27.49
CA GLU A 91 -6.03 -9.80 -27.31
C GLU A 91 -5.52 -9.05 -26.07
N VAL A 92 -6.03 -7.84 -25.83
CA VAL A 92 -5.71 -7.06 -24.62
C VAL A 92 -6.22 -7.77 -23.37
N GLU A 93 -7.45 -8.30 -23.36
CA GLU A 93 -7.94 -9.08 -22.21
C GLU A 93 -7.11 -10.34 -21.97
N SER A 94 -6.73 -11.06 -23.03
CA SER A 94 -5.82 -12.22 -22.89
C SER A 94 -4.45 -11.80 -22.34
N LEU A 95 -3.92 -10.64 -22.77
CA LEU A 95 -2.67 -10.10 -22.23
C LEU A 95 -2.80 -9.74 -20.75
N LYS A 96 -3.95 -9.18 -20.31
CA LYS A 96 -4.22 -8.90 -18.90
C LYS A 96 -4.23 -10.18 -18.06
N GLU A 97 -4.87 -11.24 -18.53
CA GLU A 97 -4.91 -12.53 -17.84
C GLU A 97 -3.51 -13.14 -17.70
N VAL A 98 -2.73 -13.12 -18.78
CA VAL A 98 -1.34 -13.62 -18.78
C VAL A 98 -0.48 -12.78 -17.83
N PHE A 99 -0.59 -11.45 -17.90
CA PHE A 99 0.13 -10.55 -17.01
C PHE A 99 -0.23 -10.83 -15.54
N ALA A 100 -1.51 -10.88 -15.21
CA ALA A 100 -2.01 -11.16 -13.87
C ALA A 100 -1.50 -12.49 -13.33
N SER A 101 -1.59 -13.55 -14.13
CA SER A 101 -1.10 -14.88 -13.79
C SER A 101 0.41 -14.89 -13.53
N ASN A 102 1.19 -14.20 -14.35
CA ASN A 102 2.64 -14.12 -14.18
C ASN A 102 3.04 -13.41 -12.87
N VAL A 103 2.43 -12.27 -12.55
CA VAL A 103 2.71 -11.56 -11.29
C VAL A 103 2.28 -12.41 -10.09
N ALA A 104 1.08 -12.97 -10.13
CA ALA A 104 0.54 -13.82 -9.06
C ALA A 104 1.39 -15.07 -8.80
N ALA A 105 1.80 -15.75 -9.86
CA ALA A 105 2.65 -16.92 -9.78
C ALA A 105 4.03 -16.58 -9.19
N ASP A 106 4.61 -15.43 -9.55
CA ASP A 106 5.88 -15.01 -8.97
C ASP A 106 5.75 -14.66 -7.48
N VAL A 107 4.72 -13.88 -7.10
CA VAL A 107 4.42 -13.59 -5.68
C VAL A 107 4.24 -14.88 -4.89
N GLN A 108 3.38 -15.79 -5.37
CA GLN A 108 3.12 -17.07 -4.72
C GLN A 108 4.40 -17.89 -4.59
N ARG A 109 5.17 -18.03 -5.67
CA ARG A 109 6.45 -18.76 -5.68
C ARG A 109 7.42 -18.19 -4.65
N GLN A 110 7.69 -16.89 -4.68
CA GLN A 110 8.63 -16.27 -3.76
C GLN A 110 8.22 -16.47 -2.30
N LEU A 111 6.94 -16.33 -1.99
CA LEU A 111 6.44 -16.49 -0.63
C LEU A 111 6.45 -17.97 -0.20
N VAL A 112 5.96 -18.89 -1.02
CA VAL A 112 5.90 -20.34 -0.75
C VAL A 112 7.28 -20.95 -0.56
N GLU A 113 8.24 -20.61 -1.41
CA GLU A 113 9.60 -21.17 -1.37
C GLU A 113 10.46 -20.57 -0.23
N SER A 114 9.99 -19.51 0.43
CA SER A 114 10.70 -18.89 1.54
C SER A 114 10.53 -19.65 2.86
N ASP A 115 11.49 -19.51 3.77
CA ASP A 115 11.38 -20.04 5.14
C ASP A 115 10.09 -19.62 5.83
N ALA A 116 9.65 -18.37 5.59
CA ALA A 116 8.41 -17.84 6.13
C ALA A 116 7.18 -18.58 5.59
N GLY A 117 7.16 -18.84 4.28
CA GLY A 117 6.09 -19.60 3.63
C GLY A 117 6.03 -21.04 4.09
N GLN A 118 7.18 -21.72 4.17
CA GLN A 118 7.27 -23.10 4.68
C GLN A 118 6.73 -23.21 6.12
N MET A 119 6.93 -22.19 6.94
CA MET A 119 6.38 -22.12 8.29
C MET A 119 4.89 -21.79 8.34
N ALA A 120 4.39 -20.96 7.41
CA ALA A 120 3.00 -20.55 7.34
C ALA A 120 2.07 -21.61 6.69
N GLN A 121 2.60 -22.72 6.19
CA GLN A 121 1.83 -23.78 5.53
C GLN A 121 1.13 -24.70 6.54
N GLN A 122 -0.08 -24.31 6.98
CA GLN A 122 -1.03 -25.19 7.65
C GLN A 122 -2.27 -25.47 6.76
N GLY A 123 -2.02 -25.88 5.51
CA GLY A 123 -3.06 -26.16 4.50
C GLY A 123 -3.10 -25.10 3.39
N ALA A 124 -3.67 -23.93 3.67
CA ALA A 124 -3.62 -22.76 2.79
C ALA A 124 -2.40 -21.90 3.14
N ASN A 125 -1.72 -21.33 2.15
CA ASN A 125 -0.62 -20.42 2.42
C ASN A 125 -1.15 -19.04 2.84
N GLN A 126 -1.40 -18.88 4.14
CA GLN A 126 -1.91 -17.66 4.75
C GLN A 126 -1.03 -16.44 4.49
N LEU A 127 0.29 -16.63 4.31
CA LEU A 127 1.20 -15.56 3.94
C LEU A 127 0.89 -15.04 2.53
N VAL A 128 0.64 -15.93 1.56
CA VAL A 128 0.24 -15.54 0.19
C VAL A 128 -1.11 -14.83 0.22
N GLN A 129 -2.08 -15.36 0.98
CA GLN A 129 -3.41 -14.75 1.11
C GLN A 129 -3.33 -13.33 1.68
N ALA A 130 -2.63 -13.16 2.80
CA ALA A 130 -2.49 -11.86 3.46
C ALA A 130 -1.73 -10.84 2.60
N VAL A 131 -0.62 -11.26 1.97
CA VAL A 131 0.18 -10.38 1.12
C VAL A 131 -0.60 -9.97 -0.13
N THR A 132 -1.24 -10.91 -0.83
CA THR A 132 -1.99 -10.58 -2.06
C THR A 132 -3.24 -9.76 -1.76
N ALA A 133 -3.95 -10.03 -0.65
CA ALA A 133 -5.05 -9.17 -0.19
C ALA A 133 -4.57 -7.73 0.04
N LEU A 134 -3.39 -7.56 0.66
CA LEU A 134 -2.83 -6.24 0.89
C LEU A 134 -2.29 -5.55 -0.37
N MET A 135 -1.83 -6.33 -1.36
CA MET A 135 -1.36 -5.85 -2.67
C MET A 135 -2.48 -5.48 -3.65
N SER A 136 -3.73 -5.40 -3.17
CA SER A 136 -4.90 -4.99 -3.95
C SER A 136 -5.31 -3.54 -3.65
N GLN A 137 -6.22 -2.98 -4.45
CA GLN A 137 -6.74 -1.62 -4.19
C GLN A 137 -7.56 -1.57 -2.88
N SER A 138 -8.27 -2.65 -2.52
CA SER A 138 -8.99 -2.72 -1.24
C SER A 138 -8.03 -2.76 -0.05
N GLY A 139 -6.92 -3.49 -0.17
CA GLY A 139 -5.85 -3.53 0.83
C GLY A 139 -5.24 -2.15 1.07
N LEU A 140 -4.90 -1.43 0.00
CA LEU A 140 -4.43 -0.05 0.10
C LEU A 140 -5.48 0.86 0.75
N ALA A 141 -6.73 0.78 0.31
CA ALA A 141 -7.81 1.58 0.88
C ALA A 141 -8.01 1.31 2.38
N ASN A 142 -7.86 0.06 2.83
CA ASN A 142 -7.91 -0.30 4.25
C ASN A 142 -6.79 0.36 5.05
N ILE A 143 -5.56 0.36 4.52
CA ILE A 143 -4.45 1.07 5.16
C ILE A 143 -4.74 2.58 5.19
N GLU A 144 -5.15 3.18 4.07
CA GLU A 144 -5.49 4.60 4.00
C GLU A 144 -6.57 4.99 5.02
N ARG A 145 -7.59 4.14 5.20
CA ARG A 145 -8.67 4.36 6.18
C ARG A 145 -8.20 4.29 7.62
N ALA A 146 -7.25 3.41 7.88
CA ALA A 146 -6.71 3.25 9.22
C ALA A 146 -5.80 4.43 9.63
N CYS A 147 -5.32 5.20 8.65
CA CYS A 147 -4.44 6.34 8.87
C CYS A 147 -5.14 7.66 9.19
N GLY A 148 -6.46 7.63 9.46
CA GLY A 148 -7.23 8.72 10.10
C GLY A 148 -7.50 9.95 9.24
N GLU A 149 -6.50 10.45 8.52
CA GLU A 149 -6.59 11.57 7.58
C GLU A 149 -6.83 11.08 6.16
N HIS A 150 -7.98 11.43 5.63
CA HIS A 150 -8.36 11.09 4.27
C HIS A 150 -8.16 12.29 3.38
N VAL A 151 -7.32 12.13 2.35
CA VAL A 151 -7.19 13.12 1.29
C VAL A 151 -7.91 12.60 0.06
N ILE A 152 -8.99 13.31 -0.30
CA ILE A 152 -9.79 13.03 -1.48
C ILE A 152 -9.36 14.03 -2.54
N VAL A 153 -8.96 13.56 -3.72
CA VAL A 153 -8.57 14.43 -4.85
C VAL A 153 -9.69 14.50 -5.89
N SER A 154 -9.77 15.62 -6.58
CA SER A 154 -10.65 15.82 -7.73
C SER A 154 -9.85 15.84 -9.03
N GLY A 155 -10.09 14.84 -9.88
CA GLY A 155 -9.35 14.63 -11.13
C GLY A 155 -7.90 14.16 -10.90
N GLY A 156 -7.10 14.26 -11.96
CA GLY A 156 -5.70 13.86 -11.96
C GLY A 156 -5.47 12.37 -12.19
N ASP A 157 -4.23 11.97 -11.97
CA ASP A 157 -3.72 10.63 -12.20
C ASP A 157 -3.29 10.00 -10.86
N GLN A 158 -3.26 8.67 -10.83
CA GLN A 158 -2.82 7.90 -9.67
C GLN A 158 -1.88 6.79 -10.12
N GLU A 159 -0.70 6.73 -9.50
CA GLU A 159 0.27 5.67 -9.66
C GLU A 159 0.36 4.87 -8.35
N LEU A 160 0.19 3.55 -8.46
CA LEU A 160 0.32 2.61 -7.34
C LEU A 160 1.56 1.76 -7.55
N THR A 161 2.42 1.67 -6.54
CA THR A 161 3.56 0.74 -6.56
C THR A 161 3.53 -0.16 -5.33
N PHE A 162 3.70 -1.46 -5.57
CA PHE A 162 3.83 -2.47 -4.53
C PHE A 162 5.19 -3.16 -4.69
N GLU A 163 6.08 -3.00 -3.72
CA GLU A 163 7.38 -3.69 -3.70
C GLU A 163 7.38 -4.76 -2.60
N LEU A 164 7.45 -6.02 -3.00
CA LEU A 164 7.54 -7.18 -2.12
C LEU A 164 8.98 -7.68 -2.09
N LYS A 165 9.62 -7.68 -0.92
CA LYS A 165 11.01 -8.08 -0.76
C LYS A 165 11.24 -8.89 0.53
N PRO A 166 12.30 -9.72 0.58
CA PRO A 166 12.71 -10.36 1.81
C PRO A 166 13.03 -9.32 2.89
N GLY A 167 12.48 -9.51 4.08
CA GLY A 167 12.81 -8.73 5.28
C GLY A 167 13.91 -9.42 6.09
N PRO A 168 13.92 -9.21 7.43
CA PRO A 168 14.67 -10.05 8.36
C PRO A 168 14.33 -11.55 8.19
N PRO A 169 15.10 -12.46 8.83
CA PRO A 169 14.83 -13.89 8.75
C PRO A 169 13.35 -14.21 9.03
N ARG A 170 12.74 -15.02 8.15
CA ARG A 170 11.33 -15.43 8.21
C ARG A 170 10.33 -14.28 8.11
N CYS A 171 10.74 -13.15 7.56
CA CYS A 171 9.90 -12.00 7.32
C CYS A 171 9.89 -11.61 5.84
N TRP A 172 8.76 -11.05 5.43
CA TRP A 172 8.61 -10.36 4.16
C TRP A 172 8.17 -8.93 4.42
N ASP A 173 8.79 -8.02 3.70
CA ASP A 173 8.46 -6.60 3.74
C ASP A 173 7.69 -6.27 2.45
N LEU A 174 6.47 -5.77 2.63
CA LEU A 174 5.67 -5.17 1.58
C LEU A 174 5.71 -3.66 1.73
N ILE A 175 6.25 -3.00 0.72
CA ILE A 175 6.25 -1.56 0.58
C ILE A 175 5.10 -1.18 -0.35
N LEU A 176 4.23 -0.29 0.12
CA LEU A 176 3.13 0.25 -0.66
C LEU A 176 3.39 1.74 -0.87
N SER A 177 3.33 2.21 -2.11
CA SER A 177 3.30 3.64 -2.39
C SER A 177 2.15 4.00 -3.31
N CYS A 178 1.54 5.15 -3.03
CA CYS A 178 0.46 5.72 -3.82
C CYS A 178 0.80 7.18 -4.09
N LYS A 179 0.98 7.50 -5.37
CA LYS A 179 1.26 8.86 -5.83
C LYS A 179 0.04 9.37 -6.60
N LYS A 180 -0.59 10.43 -6.09
CA LYS A 180 -1.66 11.16 -6.80
C LYS A 180 -1.06 12.46 -7.32
N PHE A 181 -1.29 12.79 -8.59
CA PHE A 181 -0.71 13.97 -9.24
C PHE A 181 -1.66 14.51 -10.31
N ASN A 182 -1.37 15.69 -10.88
CA ASN A 182 -2.22 16.35 -11.89
C ASN A 182 -3.68 16.63 -11.47
N PHE A 183 -4.00 16.59 -10.17
CA PHE A 183 -5.36 16.83 -9.67
C PHE A 183 -5.67 18.33 -9.55
N ALA A 184 -6.94 18.71 -9.72
CA ALA A 184 -7.37 20.10 -9.72
C ALA A 184 -7.60 20.67 -8.32
N SER A 185 -8.08 19.83 -7.41
CA SER A 185 -8.35 20.20 -6.01
C SER A 185 -8.28 18.97 -5.11
N PHE A 186 -8.22 19.20 -3.80
CA PHE A 186 -8.32 18.15 -2.81
C PHE A 186 -9.16 18.61 -1.61
N MET A 187 -9.64 17.62 -0.86
CA MET A 187 -10.39 17.79 0.38
C MET A 187 -9.69 17.02 1.49
N LEU A 188 -9.47 17.67 2.62
CA LEU A 188 -8.98 17.01 3.84
C LEU A 188 -10.18 16.65 4.71
N SER A 189 -10.41 15.35 4.89
CA SER A 189 -11.39 14.86 5.86
C SER A 189 -10.64 14.47 7.13
N SER A 190 -10.70 15.33 8.14
CA SER A 190 -10.23 15.03 9.49
C SER A 190 -11.36 14.45 10.33
N ARG A 191 -11.08 13.37 11.06
CA ARG A 191 -12.03 12.79 12.03
C ARG A 191 -12.26 13.66 13.27
N SER A 192 -11.41 14.67 13.52
CA SER A 192 -11.41 15.43 14.77
C SER A 192 -12.14 16.78 14.69
N SER A 193 -12.42 17.29 13.49
CA SER A 193 -13.15 18.55 13.34
C SER A 193 -14.63 18.31 13.55
N ARG A 194 -15.17 18.82 14.67
CA ARG A 194 -16.63 18.96 14.91
C ARG A 194 -17.34 19.88 13.91
N SER A 195 -16.56 20.52 13.03
CA SER A 195 -17.04 21.29 11.89
C SER A 195 -17.25 20.32 10.73
N ASP A 196 -18.51 20.04 10.40
CA ASP A 196 -18.90 19.18 9.28
C ASP A 196 -18.57 19.77 7.89
N GLU A 197 -18.04 21.01 7.83
CA GLU A 197 -17.67 21.63 6.56
C GLU A 197 -16.29 21.16 6.10
N ALA A 198 -16.29 20.23 5.15
CA ALA A 198 -15.08 19.80 4.48
C ALA A 198 -14.58 20.90 3.52
N GLU A 199 -13.38 21.41 3.79
CA GLU A 199 -12.77 22.46 2.96
C GLU A 199 -12.17 21.84 1.68
N VAL A 200 -12.55 22.40 0.53
CA VAL A 200 -11.99 22.03 -0.78
C VAL A 200 -10.93 23.06 -1.18
N LEU A 201 -9.71 22.60 -1.32
CA LEU A 201 -8.55 23.42 -1.64
C LEU A 201 -8.16 23.24 -3.10
N ALA A 202 -8.13 24.34 -3.86
CA ALA A 202 -7.65 24.34 -5.24
C ALA A 202 -6.13 24.13 -5.30
N CYS A 203 -5.67 23.38 -6.31
CA CYS A 203 -4.27 23.02 -6.48
C CYS A 203 -3.72 23.44 -7.84
N SER A 204 -2.41 23.66 -7.87
CA SER A 204 -1.66 23.71 -9.13
C SER A 204 -1.58 22.31 -9.77
N ARG A 205 -1.27 22.27 -11.07
CA ARG A 205 -0.96 21.00 -11.77
C ARG A 205 0.30 20.29 -11.25
N SER A 206 1.23 21.02 -10.63
CA SER A 206 2.44 20.45 -10.01
C SER A 206 2.22 19.93 -8.59
N SER A 207 0.98 19.97 -8.08
CA SER A 207 0.65 19.39 -6.78
C SER A 207 0.68 17.87 -6.87
N GLN A 208 1.22 17.24 -5.83
CA GLN A 208 1.25 15.80 -5.69
C GLN A 208 1.01 15.36 -4.25
N ILE A 209 0.45 14.17 -4.08
CA ILE A 209 0.29 13.50 -2.80
C ILE A 209 1.04 12.18 -2.92
N LEU A 210 2.00 11.97 -2.04
CA LEU A 210 2.68 10.70 -1.90
C LEU A 210 2.28 10.07 -0.57
N ARG A 211 1.81 8.84 -0.63
CA ARG A 211 1.55 7.98 0.52
C ARG A 211 2.48 6.79 0.46
N PHE A 212 2.99 6.39 1.61
CA PHE A 212 3.92 5.28 1.74
C PHE A 212 3.60 4.44 2.97
N ALA A 213 3.65 3.12 2.83
CA ALA A 213 3.57 2.15 3.91
C ALA A 213 4.71 1.14 3.80
N LEU A 214 5.28 0.75 4.94
CA LEU A 214 6.07 -0.47 5.07
C LEU A 214 5.35 -1.42 6.02
N VAL A 215 4.89 -2.54 5.49
CA VAL A 215 4.21 -3.59 6.23
C VAL A 215 5.08 -4.83 6.26
N ARG A 216 5.37 -5.32 7.46
CA ARG A 216 6.13 -6.55 7.66
C ARG A 216 5.20 -7.68 8.04
N PHE A 217 5.31 -8.77 7.29
CA PHE A 217 4.72 -10.06 7.58
C PHE A 217 5.80 -10.96 8.17
N ALA A 218 5.54 -11.54 9.34
CA ALA A 218 6.48 -12.47 9.98
C ALA A 218 5.82 -13.81 10.27
N ALA A 219 6.48 -14.89 9.88
CA ALA A 219 6.03 -16.23 10.20
C ALA A 219 6.54 -16.65 11.59
N THR A 220 5.66 -17.17 12.43
CA THR A 220 5.96 -17.62 13.79
C THR A 220 5.60 -19.09 13.97
N ASN A 221 6.19 -19.73 14.98
CA ASN A 221 5.87 -21.11 15.36
C ASN A 221 4.61 -21.23 16.25
N HIS A 222 3.82 -20.15 16.38
CA HIS A 222 2.67 -20.11 17.29
C HIS A 222 1.39 -20.64 16.62
N LEU A 223 0.33 -20.78 17.42
CA LEU A 223 -1.01 -21.15 16.93
C LEU A 223 -1.54 -20.21 15.83
N GLN A 224 -1.07 -18.96 15.83
CA GLN A 224 -1.24 -18.00 14.74
C GLN A 224 0.11 -17.83 14.03
N PRO A 225 0.38 -18.61 12.96
CA PRO A 225 1.66 -18.60 12.27
C PRO A 225 2.02 -17.27 11.61
N LEU A 226 1.10 -16.32 11.43
CA LEU A 226 1.39 -15.04 10.78
C LEU A 226 1.14 -13.87 11.71
N SER A 227 2.16 -13.03 11.91
CA SER A 227 2.02 -11.70 12.50
C SER A 227 2.24 -10.61 11.45
N VAL A 228 1.62 -9.45 11.68
CA VAL A 228 1.75 -8.27 10.84
C VAL A 228 2.07 -7.04 11.68
N GLU A 229 2.99 -6.24 11.16
CA GLU A 229 3.42 -5.00 11.77
C GLU A 229 3.52 -3.91 10.70
N VAL A 230 2.92 -2.74 10.95
CA VAL A 230 3.14 -1.54 10.13
C VAL A 230 4.32 -0.79 10.73
N LEU A 231 5.46 -0.82 10.02
CA LEU A 231 6.73 -0.28 10.51
C LEU A 231 6.88 1.21 10.21
N LEU A 232 6.40 1.64 9.05
CA LEU A 232 6.43 3.02 8.59
C LEU A 232 5.12 3.32 7.88
N TRP A 233 4.56 4.48 8.17
CA TRP A 233 3.53 5.10 7.36
C TRP A 233 3.86 6.58 7.23
N ASP A 234 3.86 7.09 6.00
CA ASP A 234 4.12 8.50 5.74
C ASP A 234 3.12 9.06 4.71
N LEU A 235 2.74 10.31 4.92
CA LEU A 235 1.91 11.11 4.03
C LEU A 235 2.67 12.39 3.71
N HIS A 236 3.16 12.49 2.49
CA HIS A 236 3.71 13.73 1.96
C HIS A 236 2.69 14.40 1.06
N LEU A 237 2.09 15.48 1.58
CA LEU A 237 1.34 16.42 0.76
C LEU A 237 2.32 17.46 0.22
N ILE A 238 2.49 17.51 -1.10
CA ILE A 238 3.24 18.58 -1.78
C ILE A 238 2.20 19.33 -2.62
N ALA A 239 1.41 20.16 -1.95
CA ALA A 239 0.39 20.96 -2.60
C ALA A 239 0.88 22.39 -2.78
N TRP A 240 0.86 22.87 -4.01
CA TRP A 240 0.96 24.30 -4.29
C TRP A 240 -0.47 24.84 -4.37
N ALA A 241 -0.94 25.39 -3.26
CA ALA A 241 -2.22 26.06 -3.21
C ALA A 241 -2.07 27.49 -3.78
N HIS A 242 -2.88 27.81 -4.79
CA HIS A 242 -3.07 29.21 -5.20
C HIS A 242 -3.98 29.88 -4.18
N ILE A 243 -3.40 30.46 -3.14
CA ILE A 243 -4.17 31.36 -2.27
C ILE A 243 -4.38 32.64 -3.07
N THR A 244 -5.64 32.98 -3.32
CA THR A 244 -6.10 34.12 -4.13
C THR A 244 -5.58 35.49 -3.66
N SER A 245 -4.88 35.56 -2.52
CA SER A 245 -4.23 36.74 -1.96
C SER A 245 -2.74 36.90 -2.30
N GLY A 246 -2.17 36.13 -3.22
CA GLY A 246 -0.80 36.33 -3.71
C GLY A 246 0.30 35.76 -2.79
N PHE A 247 -0.07 34.94 -1.81
CA PHE A 247 0.87 34.20 -0.97
C PHE A 247 0.90 32.72 -1.38
N PHE A 248 2.08 32.21 -1.72
CA PHE A 248 2.32 30.78 -1.82
C PHE A 248 2.51 30.24 -0.41
N VAL A 249 1.61 29.38 0.06
CA VAL A 249 1.86 28.60 1.28
C VAL A 249 2.40 27.25 0.86
N PHE A 250 3.63 26.99 1.26
CA PHE A 250 4.28 25.71 1.11
C PHE A 250 3.87 24.84 2.30
N PHE A 251 2.94 23.92 2.09
CA PHE A 251 2.67 22.88 3.07
C PHE A 251 3.66 21.75 2.83
N LEU A 252 4.77 21.76 3.58
CA LEU A 252 5.62 20.58 3.71
C LEU A 252 5.23 19.90 5.02
N CYS A 253 4.19 19.07 4.98
CA CYS A 253 3.89 18.21 6.11
C CYS A 253 4.83 17.00 6.01
N HIS A 254 5.93 17.01 6.74
CA HIS A 254 6.76 15.83 6.94
C HIS A 254 6.38 15.18 8.25
N CYS A 255 5.64 14.08 8.17
CA CYS A 255 5.37 13.22 9.31
C CYS A 255 6.37 12.06 9.32
N PHE A 256 7.66 12.36 9.50
CA PHE A 256 8.66 11.30 9.63
C PHE A 256 8.48 10.55 10.96
N LEU A 257 8.17 9.25 10.85
CA LEU A 257 8.16 8.31 11.97
C LEU A 257 9.33 7.34 11.84
N PHE A 258 10.23 7.32 12.81
CA PHE A 258 11.09 6.16 13.06
C PHE A 258 10.79 5.67 14.48
N ARG A 259 10.31 4.44 14.64
CA ARG A 259 10.11 3.84 15.96
C ARG A 259 11.42 3.13 16.36
N PRO A 260 12.22 3.63 17.31
CA PRO A 260 13.34 2.86 17.82
C PRO A 260 12.78 1.87 18.85
N SER A 261 12.28 0.72 18.38
CA SER A 261 12.26 -0.47 19.23
C SER A 261 13.72 -0.94 19.37
N HIS A 262 14.12 -1.33 20.59
CA HIS A 262 15.49 -1.58 21.07
C HIS A 262 16.35 -2.65 20.33
N ALA A 263 16.11 -2.94 19.04
CA ALA A 263 16.90 -3.89 18.26
C ALA A 263 17.19 -3.51 16.78
N LEU A 264 16.84 -2.30 16.30
CA LEU A 264 16.99 -1.95 14.88
C LEU A 264 17.71 -0.62 14.64
N ALA A 265 19.02 -0.60 14.89
CA ALA A 265 19.91 0.49 14.45
C ALA A 265 20.47 0.28 13.02
N LEU A 266 20.14 -0.84 12.34
CA LEU A 266 20.70 -1.20 11.03
C LEU A 266 19.70 -1.09 9.85
N ALA A 267 18.43 -0.80 10.11
CA ALA A 267 17.40 -0.67 9.06
C ALA A 267 17.18 0.78 8.56
N SER A 268 17.87 1.76 9.14
CA SER A 268 17.61 3.18 8.87
C SER A 268 18.23 3.71 7.56
N SER A 269 19.36 3.18 7.09
CA SER A 269 19.96 3.67 5.84
C SER A 269 19.25 3.12 4.60
N SER A 270 18.83 1.85 4.60
CA SER A 270 18.25 1.22 3.41
C SER A 270 16.82 1.67 3.12
N ALA A 271 16.02 1.93 4.16
CA ALA A 271 14.67 2.48 3.97
C ALA A 271 14.73 3.93 3.46
N PHE A 272 15.69 4.72 3.95
CA PHE A 272 15.91 6.09 3.48
C PHE A 272 16.50 6.14 2.06
N GLU A 273 17.43 5.24 1.71
CA GLU A 273 17.94 5.13 0.35
C GLU A 273 16.86 4.65 -0.64
N GLN A 274 15.97 3.74 -0.22
CA GLN A 274 14.82 3.36 -1.04
C GLN A 274 13.83 4.51 -1.21
N PHE A 275 13.62 5.31 -0.16
CA PHE A 275 12.85 6.55 -0.25
C PHE A 275 13.47 7.54 -1.27
N ASP A 276 14.79 7.80 -1.21
CA ASP A 276 15.47 8.69 -2.17
C ASP A 276 15.43 8.14 -3.61
N ARG A 277 15.34 6.82 -3.79
CA ARG A 277 15.13 6.21 -5.12
C ARG A 277 13.70 6.34 -5.63
N LEU A 278 12.69 6.20 -4.77
CA LEU A 278 11.28 6.41 -5.15
C LEU A 278 10.98 7.90 -5.41
N TRP A 279 11.79 8.79 -4.84
CA TRP A 279 11.66 10.23 -4.98
C TRP A 279 12.24 10.79 -6.29
N ARG A 280 13.24 10.12 -6.87
CA ARG A 280 13.92 10.53 -8.12
C ARG A 280 13.32 9.87 -9.34
#